data_AF-A0A7S1VV02-F1
#
_entry.id   AF-A0A7S1VV02-F1
#
_cell.length_a   1.000
_cell.length_b   1.000
_cell.length_c   1.000
_cell.angle_alpha   90.00
_cell.angle_beta   90.00
_cell.angle_gamma   90.00
#
_symmetry.space_group_name_H-M   'P 1'
#
loop_
_entity.id
_entity.type
_entity.pdbx_description
1 polymer ?
#
loop_
_entity_poly.entity_id
_entity_poly.type
_entity_poly.pdbx_seq_one_letter_code
_entity_poly.pdbx_strand_id
1 'polypeptide(L)'
;TTPVLHLPFEQRLKHLRQASFRTKSANRDMFDPKLIQDKRIALPLIRKNFVKRQQLDALLGKVTEERGMRTYISENVHNHLTDGIIFQPNSPYVCGTDRGLLKWKYLDTVTIDVEILPLTHFDTEDVLRVGVLGEDNTRVDMTRHLHLPGSERRRLEADRVESGSKIAEVGFDPTTGEWYYLTMRPDKIAPNHISTVLGTLLELAESLTTEELRYRMSVPPGTRDTYRKDVRGMQRQLLDHQRRKNQSHQQQQRQHHR
;
A
#
# COMPACT_ATOMS: atom_id res chain seq x y z
N THR A 1 -22.06 8.75 32.37
CA THR A 1 -20.84 8.04 31.96
C THR A 1 -19.82 9.07 31.52
N THR A 2 -18.62 9.06 32.11
CA THR A 2 -17.55 10.02 31.77
C THR A 2 -16.92 9.64 30.44
N PRO A 3 -16.65 10.59 29.52
CA PRO A 3 -15.99 10.29 28.25
C PRO A 3 -14.57 9.77 28.47
N VAL A 4 -14.21 8.69 27.78
CA VAL A 4 -12.90 8.01 27.92
C VAL A 4 -11.83 8.55 26.98
N LEU A 5 -12.10 9.62 26.23
CA LEU A 5 -11.19 10.15 25.19
C LEU A 5 -9.84 10.59 25.74
N HIS A 6 -9.80 11.07 26.98
CA HIS A 6 -8.59 11.51 27.67
C HIS A 6 -7.67 10.35 28.09
N LEU A 7 -8.15 9.09 28.04
CA LEU A 7 -7.37 7.93 28.45
C LEU A 7 -6.45 7.44 27.32
N PRO A 8 -5.29 6.85 27.66
CA PRO A 8 -4.44 6.13 26.70
C PRO A 8 -5.22 5.06 25.93
N PHE A 9 -4.81 4.79 24.68
CA PHE A 9 -5.47 3.83 23.80
C PHE A 9 -5.73 2.47 24.45
N GLU A 10 -4.76 1.89 25.17
CA GLU A 10 -4.92 0.57 25.81
C GLU A 10 -6.07 0.55 26.83
N GLN A 11 -6.22 1.63 27.59
CA GLN A 11 -7.32 1.77 28.55
C GLN A 11 -8.65 1.95 27.80
N ARG A 12 -8.68 2.79 26.75
CA ARG A 12 -9.87 2.94 25.88
C ARG A 12 -10.27 1.61 25.24
N LEU A 13 -9.31 0.82 24.78
CA LEU A 13 -9.54 -0.50 24.20
C LEU A 13 -10.12 -1.48 25.22
N LYS A 14 -9.67 -1.43 26.48
CA LYS A 14 -10.27 -2.22 27.58
C LYS A 14 -11.74 -1.87 27.78
N HIS A 15 -12.09 -0.57 27.81
CA HIS A 15 -13.48 -0.13 27.87
C HIS A 15 -14.30 -0.63 26.67
N LEU A 16 -13.77 -0.52 25.44
CA LEU A 16 -14.44 -0.98 24.23
C LEU A 16 -14.65 -2.50 24.17
N ARG A 17 -13.71 -3.29 24.72
CA ARG A 17 -13.84 -4.75 24.80
C ARG A 17 -14.94 -5.17 25.78
N GLN A 18 -15.16 -4.38 26.84
CA GLN A 18 -16.21 -4.61 27.83
C GLN A 18 -17.56 -4.00 27.43
N ALA A 19 -17.56 -3.06 26.48
CA ALA A 19 -18.77 -2.41 26.02
C ALA A 19 -19.71 -3.43 25.36
N SER A 20 -20.97 -3.41 25.80
CA SER A 20 -22.08 -4.09 25.13
C SER A 20 -23.03 -3.04 24.55
N PHE A 21 -23.38 -3.19 23.28
CA PHE A 21 -24.37 -2.33 22.64
C PHE A 21 -25.75 -2.95 22.83
N ARG A 22 -26.36 -2.68 23.99
CA ARG A 22 -27.76 -3.02 24.26
C ARG A 22 -28.61 -1.78 23.98
N THR A 23 -29.31 -1.76 22.86
CA THR A 23 -30.36 -0.77 22.63
C THR A 23 -31.69 -1.34 23.14
N LYS A 24 -32.68 -0.48 23.39
CA LYS A 24 -34.04 -0.93 23.81
C LYS A 24 -34.68 -1.93 22.83
N SER A 25 -34.24 -1.92 21.57
CA SER A 25 -34.69 -2.82 20.50
C SER A 25 -33.75 -4.01 20.23
N ALA A 26 -32.52 -4.02 20.79
CA ALA A 26 -31.54 -5.07 20.60
C ALA A 26 -31.21 -5.75 21.93
N ASN A 27 -32.02 -6.74 22.29
CA ASN A 27 -31.85 -7.57 23.50
C ASN A 27 -30.78 -8.67 23.35
N ARG A 28 -29.97 -8.62 22.29
CA ARG A 28 -28.92 -9.60 21.98
C ARG A 28 -27.54 -8.99 22.14
N ASP A 29 -26.55 -9.84 22.41
CA ASP A 29 -25.16 -9.42 22.31
C ASP A 29 -24.79 -9.22 20.84
N MET A 30 -24.61 -7.96 20.44
CA MET A 30 -24.28 -7.58 19.06
C MET A 30 -22.91 -8.08 18.61
N PHE A 31 -22.06 -8.54 19.55
CA PHE A 31 -20.73 -9.08 19.27
C PHE A 31 -20.63 -10.60 19.43
N ASP A 32 -21.76 -11.30 19.55
CA ASP A 32 -21.76 -12.76 19.56
C ASP A 32 -21.18 -13.28 18.22
N PRO A 33 -20.08 -14.06 18.23
CA PRO A 33 -19.47 -14.59 17.00
C PRO A 33 -20.43 -15.41 16.14
N LYS A 34 -21.47 -16.02 16.74
CA LYS A 34 -22.49 -16.78 16.00
C LYS A 34 -23.30 -15.91 15.05
N LEU A 35 -23.44 -14.62 15.36
CA LEU A 35 -24.18 -13.67 14.52
C LEU A 35 -23.45 -13.32 13.23
N ILE A 36 -22.15 -13.58 13.14
CA ILE A 36 -21.35 -13.26 11.95
C ILE A 36 -21.76 -14.11 10.75
N GLN A 37 -22.20 -15.34 10.98
CA GLN A 37 -22.66 -16.27 9.95
C GLN A 37 -24.18 -16.20 9.70
N ASP A 38 -24.92 -15.44 10.52
CA ASP A 38 -26.37 -15.34 10.39
C ASP A 38 -26.76 -14.38 9.25
N LYS A 39 -27.23 -14.94 8.14
CA LYS A 39 -27.65 -14.19 6.93
C LYS A 39 -28.80 -13.20 7.17
N ARG A 40 -29.51 -13.28 8.31
CA ARG A 40 -30.56 -12.31 8.68
C ARG A 40 -29.96 -11.02 9.25
N ILE A 41 -28.68 -11.03 9.60
CA ILE A 41 -27.96 -9.86 10.10
C ILE A 41 -27.30 -9.16 8.92
N ALA A 42 -27.82 -7.99 8.56
CA ALA A 42 -27.29 -7.22 7.44
C ALA A 42 -25.83 -6.78 7.64
N LEU A 43 -25.45 -6.46 8.89
CA LEU A 43 -24.10 -6.00 9.23
C LEU A 43 -23.67 -6.54 10.60
N PRO A 44 -23.01 -7.70 10.65
CA PRO A 44 -22.50 -8.25 11.90
C PRO A 44 -21.36 -7.38 12.44
N LEU A 45 -21.34 -7.14 13.75
CA LEU A 45 -20.29 -6.33 14.38
C LEU A 45 -19.14 -7.20 14.84
N ILE A 46 -17.92 -6.81 14.45
CA ILE A 46 -16.69 -7.49 14.81
C ILE A 46 -15.74 -6.48 15.43
N ARG A 47 -15.09 -6.86 16.53
CA ARG A 47 -14.06 -6.02 17.15
C ARG A 47 -12.77 -6.15 16.36
N LYS A 48 -12.22 -5.01 15.92
CA LYS A 48 -10.93 -4.97 15.23
C LYS A 48 -9.83 -5.54 16.13
N ASN A 49 -9.01 -6.42 15.57
CA ASN A 49 -7.86 -6.98 16.28
C ASN A 49 -6.74 -5.93 16.36
N PHE A 50 -6.13 -5.81 17.53
CA PHE A 50 -4.96 -4.96 17.76
C PHE A 50 -3.85 -5.83 18.33
N VAL A 51 -2.71 -5.81 17.66
CA VAL A 51 -1.50 -6.55 18.03
C VAL A 51 -0.39 -5.59 18.41
N LYS A 52 0.61 -6.07 19.15
CA LYS A 52 1.82 -5.28 19.40
C LYS A 52 2.66 -5.19 18.14
N ARG A 53 3.47 -4.13 17.99
CA ARG A 53 4.28 -3.92 16.78
C ARG A 53 5.19 -5.11 16.44
N GLN A 54 5.72 -5.81 17.44
CA GLN A 54 6.58 -6.99 17.24
C GLN A 54 5.83 -8.18 16.65
N GLN A 55 4.50 -8.19 16.70
CA GLN A 55 3.64 -9.21 16.11
C GLN A 55 3.20 -8.83 14.69
N LEU A 56 3.77 -7.78 14.09
CA LEU A 56 3.44 -7.35 12.73
C LEU A 56 3.63 -8.47 11.71
N ASP A 57 4.71 -9.23 11.83
CA ASP A 57 4.99 -10.33 10.89
C ASP A 57 3.90 -11.41 10.93
N ALA A 58 3.44 -11.78 12.12
CA ALA A 58 2.31 -12.70 12.29
C ALA A 58 0.98 -12.12 11.76
N LEU A 59 0.79 -10.81 11.86
CA LEU A 59 -0.39 -10.13 11.30
C LEU A 59 -0.35 -10.15 9.76
N LEU A 60 0.80 -9.84 9.17
CA LEU A 60 0.99 -9.86 7.71
C LEU A 60 0.96 -11.28 7.15
N GLY A 61 1.34 -12.29 7.93
CA GLY A 61 1.20 -13.70 7.56
C GLY A 61 -0.25 -14.16 7.40
N LYS A 62 -1.23 -13.37 7.86
CA LYS A 62 -2.67 -13.60 7.63
C LYS A 62 -3.21 -12.91 6.40
N VAL A 63 -2.37 -12.18 5.65
CA VAL A 63 -2.77 -11.52 4.41
C VAL A 63 -2.39 -12.41 3.24
N THR A 64 -3.38 -12.77 2.43
CA THR A 64 -3.16 -13.46 1.16
C THR A 64 -3.32 -12.48 0.01
N GLU A 65 -2.51 -12.66 -1.03
CA GLU A 65 -2.58 -11.88 -2.25
C GLU A 65 -3.06 -12.76 -3.39
N GLU A 66 -4.20 -12.39 -3.98
CA GLU A 66 -4.78 -13.09 -5.12
C GLU A 66 -5.16 -12.06 -6.18
N ARG A 67 -4.60 -12.19 -7.39
CA ARG A 67 -4.88 -11.30 -8.54
C ARG A 67 -4.69 -9.81 -8.21
N GLY A 68 -3.64 -9.47 -7.46
CA GLY A 68 -3.34 -8.08 -7.06
C GLY A 68 -4.23 -7.52 -5.94
N MET A 69 -5.17 -8.31 -5.41
CA MET A 69 -5.98 -7.94 -4.24
C MET A 69 -5.45 -8.63 -3.00
N ARG A 70 -5.29 -7.86 -1.93
CA ARG A 70 -4.87 -8.37 -0.62
C ARG A 70 -6.06 -8.53 0.30
N THR A 71 -6.22 -9.73 0.82
CA THR A 71 -7.30 -10.10 1.74
C THR A 71 -6.71 -10.54 3.07
N TYR A 72 -7.13 -9.91 4.15
CA TYR A 72 -6.85 -10.39 5.50
C TYR A 72 -7.79 -11.55 5.82
N ILE A 73 -7.22 -12.69 6.21
CA ILE A 73 -7.95 -13.91 6.57
C ILE A 73 -7.87 -14.13 8.08
N SER A 74 -9.01 -13.99 8.76
CA SER A 74 -9.09 -14.21 10.20
C SER A 74 -9.71 -15.56 10.52
N GLU A 75 -8.92 -16.65 10.59
CA GLU A 75 -9.25 -17.96 11.23
C GLU A 75 -10.77 -18.28 11.35
N ASN A 76 -11.51 -18.18 10.24
CA ASN A 76 -12.95 -18.46 10.09
C ASN A 76 -13.98 -17.47 10.68
N VAL A 77 -13.57 -16.25 11.05
CA VAL A 77 -14.48 -15.22 11.58
C VAL A 77 -14.92 -14.26 10.47
N HIS A 78 -13.96 -13.65 9.76
CA HIS A 78 -14.25 -12.71 8.67
C HIS A 78 -13.01 -12.53 7.82
N ASN A 79 -13.26 -12.23 6.54
CA ASN A 79 -12.23 -11.83 5.59
C ASN A 79 -12.57 -10.43 5.10
N HIS A 80 -11.56 -9.59 4.92
CA HIS A 80 -11.76 -8.27 4.35
C HIS A 80 -10.57 -7.87 3.50
N LEU A 81 -10.83 -7.04 2.49
CA LEU A 81 -9.79 -6.40 1.71
C LEU A 81 -8.93 -5.52 2.62
N THR A 82 -7.64 -5.45 2.33
CA THR A 82 -6.68 -4.65 3.08
C THR A 82 -5.68 -4.00 2.15
N ASP A 83 -5.39 -2.73 2.38
CA ASP A 83 -4.43 -1.94 1.61
C ASP A 83 -3.19 -1.55 2.44
N GLY A 84 -3.10 -2.02 3.70
CA GLY A 84 -1.95 -1.75 4.54
C GLY A 84 -2.20 -1.95 6.04
N ILE A 85 -1.50 -1.15 6.85
CA ILE A 85 -1.44 -1.26 8.31
C ILE A 85 -1.66 0.10 8.95
N ILE A 86 -2.41 0.12 10.06
CA ILE A 86 -2.62 1.33 10.89
C ILE A 86 -1.86 1.16 12.21
N PHE A 87 -1.01 2.13 12.54
CA PHE A 87 -0.29 2.21 13.80
C PHE A 87 -0.99 3.18 14.74
N GLN A 88 -1.65 2.61 15.75
CA GLN A 88 -2.36 3.37 16.78
C GLN A 88 -1.42 3.68 17.95
N PRO A 89 -1.14 4.97 18.26
CA PRO A 89 -0.34 5.34 19.41
C PRO A 89 -1.09 5.09 20.72
N ASN A 90 -0.35 4.87 21.81
CA ASN A 90 -0.92 4.75 23.16
C ASN A 90 -1.14 6.12 23.85
N SER A 91 -1.62 7.09 23.09
CA SER A 91 -1.95 8.45 23.53
C SER A 91 -3.47 8.63 23.71
N PRO A 92 -3.90 9.72 24.38
CA PRO A 92 -5.29 10.16 24.36
C PRO A 92 -5.82 10.33 22.93
N TYR A 93 -7.13 10.19 22.76
CA TYR A 93 -7.77 10.39 21.46
C TYR A 93 -7.70 11.86 21.03
N VAL A 94 -7.34 12.10 19.77
CA VAL A 94 -7.31 13.43 19.15
C VAL A 94 -8.46 13.53 18.15
N CYS A 95 -9.28 14.59 18.29
CA CYS A 95 -10.28 14.92 17.28
C CYS A 95 -9.60 15.63 16.11
N GLY A 96 -9.77 15.11 14.89
CA GLY A 96 -9.12 15.62 13.68
C GLY A 96 -7.81 14.90 13.38
N THR A 97 -6.82 15.62 12.85
CA THR A 97 -5.54 15.04 12.42
C THR A 97 -4.66 14.71 13.63
N ASP A 98 -4.45 13.41 13.86
CA ASP A 98 -3.50 12.90 14.85
C ASP A 98 -2.16 12.57 14.18
N ARG A 99 -1.09 13.30 14.54
CA ARG A 99 0.26 13.06 14.01
C ARG A 99 0.89 11.76 14.51
N GLY A 100 0.37 11.19 15.60
CA GLY A 100 0.81 9.90 16.12
C GLY A 100 0.11 8.71 15.48
N LEU A 101 -1.04 8.91 14.83
CA LEU A 101 -1.78 7.87 14.13
C LEU A 101 -1.22 7.72 12.70
N LEU A 102 -0.45 6.66 12.48
CA LEU A 102 0.23 6.44 11.20
C LEU A 102 -0.49 5.38 10.38
N LYS A 103 -0.44 5.54 9.05
CA LYS A 103 -0.86 4.53 8.08
C LYS A 103 0.35 4.15 7.24
N TRP A 104 0.54 2.86 7.00
CA TRP A 104 1.45 2.32 6.01
C TRP A 104 0.62 1.61 4.96
N LYS A 105 0.97 1.76 3.67
CA LYS A 105 0.30 1.13 2.54
C LYS A 105 1.29 0.34 1.70
N TYR A 106 0.78 -0.67 0.99
CA TYR A 106 1.59 -1.36 0.00
C TYR A 106 1.90 -0.44 -1.17
N LEU A 107 3.15 -0.46 -1.64
CA LEU A 107 3.66 0.45 -2.67
C LEU A 107 2.88 0.37 -3.98
N ASP A 108 2.43 -0.82 -4.35
CA ASP A 108 1.64 -1.08 -5.57
C ASP A 108 0.19 -0.55 -5.50
N THR A 109 -0.26 -0.10 -4.32
CA THR A 109 -1.56 0.58 -4.13
C THR A 109 -1.46 2.10 -4.21
N VAL A 110 -0.26 2.63 -4.45
CA VAL A 110 0.02 4.06 -4.52
C VAL A 110 -0.02 4.48 -5.98
N THR A 111 -1.21 4.91 -6.43
CA THR A 111 -1.54 5.23 -7.82
C THR A 111 -1.93 6.69 -7.99
N ILE A 112 -1.93 7.16 -9.23
CA ILE A 112 -2.43 8.48 -9.61
C ILE A 112 -3.43 8.35 -10.76
N ASP A 113 -4.36 9.29 -10.83
CA ASP A 113 -5.27 9.42 -11.97
C ASP A 113 -4.77 10.50 -12.93
N VAL A 114 -4.61 10.14 -14.20
CA VAL A 114 -4.12 11.02 -15.27
C VAL A 114 -5.16 11.12 -16.39
N GLU A 115 -5.21 12.28 -17.05
CA GLU A 115 -6.03 12.51 -18.24
C GLU A 115 -5.23 12.12 -19.48
N ILE A 116 -5.82 11.33 -20.37
CA ILE A 116 -5.28 11.01 -21.69
C ILE A 116 -5.58 12.18 -22.62
N LEU A 117 -4.53 12.84 -23.08
CA LEU A 117 -4.61 14.01 -23.93
C LEU A 117 -4.66 13.60 -25.42
N PRO A 118 -5.27 14.42 -26.29
CA PRO A 118 -5.21 14.19 -27.72
C PRO A 118 -3.77 14.33 -28.25
N LEU A 119 -3.43 13.53 -29.25
CA LEU A 119 -2.20 13.68 -30.02
C LEU A 119 -2.19 15.03 -30.74
N THR A 120 -1.00 15.59 -30.88
CA THR A 120 -0.74 16.74 -31.75
C THR A 120 -0.26 16.26 -33.11
N HIS A 121 -0.27 17.15 -34.11
CA HIS A 121 0.23 16.87 -35.46
C HIS A 121 1.72 16.47 -35.52
N PHE A 122 2.47 16.70 -34.45
CA PHE A 122 3.90 16.39 -34.35
C PHE A 122 4.17 15.06 -33.63
N ASP A 123 3.16 14.48 -32.99
CA ASP A 123 3.32 13.23 -32.26
C ASP A 123 3.26 12.04 -33.21
N THR A 124 4.10 11.05 -32.98
CA THR A 124 3.91 9.74 -33.61
C THR A 124 2.73 9.04 -32.95
N GLU A 125 2.07 8.11 -33.68
CA GLU A 125 0.94 7.34 -33.15
C GLU A 125 1.30 6.52 -31.90
N ASP A 126 2.60 6.32 -31.63
CA ASP A 126 3.11 5.59 -30.47
C ASP A 126 3.25 6.42 -29.19
N VAL A 127 3.09 7.74 -29.25
CA VAL A 127 3.21 8.61 -28.06
C VAL A 127 1.90 8.56 -27.26
N LEU A 128 1.98 8.22 -25.97
CA LEU A 128 0.84 8.41 -25.06
C LEU A 128 0.96 9.77 -24.38
N ARG A 129 0.14 10.73 -24.79
CA ARG A 129 0.07 12.03 -24.10
C ARG A 129 -0.79 11.95 -22.86
N VAL A 130 -0.25 12.40 -21.73
CA VAL A 130 -0.95 12.44 -20.44
C VAL A 130 -0.82 13.78 -19.77
N GLY A 131 -1.86 14.17 -19.03
CA GLY A 131 -1.91 15.40 -18.28
C GLY A 131 -2.57 15.24 -16.92
N VAL A 132 -2.29 16.17 -16.04
CA VAL A 132 -2.91 16.27 -14.71
C VAL A 132 -3.41 17.69 -14.50
N LEU A 133 -4.27 17.89 -13.51
CA LEU A 133 -4.85 19.20 -13.22
C LEU A 133 -3.79 20.08 -12.53
N GLY A 134 -3.53 21.27 -13.06
CA GLY A 134 -2.70 22.30 -12.45
C GLY A 134 -3.52 23.34 -11.68
N GLU A 135 -2.82 24.38 -11.22
CA GLU A 135 -3.46 25.55 -10.60
C GLU A 135 -4.38 26.26 -11.60
N ASP A 136 -5.42 26.94 -11.09
CA ASP A 136 -6.37 27.72 -11.90
C ASP A 136 -7.02 26.95 -13.07
N ASN A 137 -7.24 25.64 -12.89
CA ASN A 137 -7.76 24.71 -13.92
C ASN A 137 -6.89 24.62 -15.19
N THR A 138 -5.60 24.94 -15.08
CA THR A 138 -4.63 24.65 -16.13
C THR A 138 -4.36 23.15 -16.24
N ARG A 139 -3.73 22.72 -17.34
CA ARG A 139 -3.27 21.34 -17.50
C ARG A 139 -1.76 21.30 -17.44
N VAL A 140 -1.22 20.40 -16.62
CA VAL A 140 0.21 20.10 -16.58
C VAL A 140 0.45 18.88 -17.45
N ASP A 141 1.26 19.03 -18.50
CA ASP A 141 1.64 17.94 -19.39
C ASP A 141 2.67 17.04 -18.70
N MET A 142 2.31 15.76 -18.52
CA MET A 142 3.12 14.75 -17.84
C MET A 142 3.77 13.75 -18.81
N THR A 143 3.61 13.95 -20.12
CA THR A 143 4.04 13.00 -21.17
C THR A 143 5.51 12.64 -21.08
N ARG A 144 6.38 13.58 -20.67
CA ARG A 144 7.83 13.34 -20.52
C ARG A 144 8.21 12.57 -19.25
N HIS A 145 7.29 12.45 -18.30
CA HIS A 145 7.55 11.87 -16.99
C HIS A 145 6.88 10.51 -16.82
N LEU A 146 5.87 10.22 -17.64
CA LEU A 146 5.10 8.99 -17.59
C LEU A 146 5.25 8.22 -18.89
N HIS A 147 5.94 7.07 -18.81
CA HIS A 147 6.16 6.18 -19.94
C HIS A 147 5.63 4.79 -19.60
N LEU A 148 4.55 4.39 -20.28
CA LEU A 148 4.04 3.03 -20.18
C LEU A 148 4.78 2.09 -21.15
N PRO A 149 5.17 0.88 -20.71
CA PRO A 149 5.60 -0.17 -21.62
C PRO A 149 4.54 -0.46 -22.70
N GLY A 150 4.98 -0.92 -23.87
CA GLY A 150 4.08 -1.16 -25.01
C GLY A 150 2.97 -2.19 -24.75
N SER A 151 3.14 -3.10 -23.78
CA SER A 151 2.05 -3.98 -23.31
C SER A 151 0.97 -3.22 -22.53
N GLU A 152 1.38 -2.36 -21.61
CA GLU A 152 0.49 -1.57 -20.76
C GLU A 152 -0.27 -0.51 -21.56
N ARG A 153 0.40 0.12 -22.53
CA ARG A 153 -0.24 1.05 -23.46
C ARG A 153 -1.36 0.40 -24.26
N ARG A 154 -1.12 -0.80 -24.82
CA ARG A 154 -2.14 -1.54 -25.57
C ARG A 154 -3.34 -1.94 -24.71
N ARG A 155 -3.10 -2.30 -23.44
CA ARG A 155 -4.18 -2.55 -22.47
C ARG A 155 -5.01 -1.28 -22.21
N LEU A 156 -4.34 -0.16 -21.96
CA LEU A 156 -4.99 1.14 -21.75
C LEU A 156 -5.83 1.55 -22.97
N GLU A 157 -5.29 1.41 -24.19
CA GLU A 157 -6.01 1.77 -25.42
C GLU A 157 -7.26 0.90 -25.62
N ALA A 158 -7.18 -0.41 -25.36
CA ALA A 158 -8.32 -1.31 -25.45
C ALA A 158 -9.44 -0.90 -24.46
N ASP A 159 -9.11 -0.70 -23.19
CA ASP A 159 -10.07 -0.32 -22.15
C ASP A 159 -10.63 1.10 -22.37
N ARG A 160 -9.81 2.01 -22.94
CA ARG A 160 -10.25 3.36 -23.31
C ARG A 160 -11.32 3.32 -24.40
N VAL A 161 -11.14 2.48 -25.42
CA VAL A 161 -12.13 2.32 -26.50
C VAL A 161 -13.44 1.74 -25.94
N GLU A 162 -13.35 0.79 -25.02
CA GLU A 162 -14.53 0.19 -24.38
C GLU A 162 -15.28 1.17 -23.45
N SER A 163 -14.55 1.87 -22.58
CA SER A 163 -15.13 2.74 -21.56
C SER A 163 -15.51 4.15 -22.06
N GLY A 164 -14.87 4.62 -23.12
CA GLY A 164 -14.95 6.02 -23.58
C GLY A 164 -14.36 7.04 -22.59
N SER A 165 -13.77 6.59 -21.48
CA SER A 165 -13.20 7.48 -20.47
C SER A 165 -11.92 8.14 -20.98
N LYS A 166 -11.62 9.32 -20.43
CA LYS A 166 -10.36 10.04 -20.66
C LYS A 166 -9.43 9.97 -19.47
N ILE A 167 -9.86 9.38 -18.37
CA ILE A 167 -9.06 9.31 -17.15
C ILE A 167 -8.63 7.88 -16.93
N ALA A 168 -7.33 7.67 -16.75
CA ALA A 168 -6.74 6.39 -16.44
C ALA A 168 -6.06 6.46 -15.07
N GLU A 169 -6.13 5.35 -14.33
CA GLU A 169 -5.35 5.14 -13.13
C GLU A 169 -4.07 4.37 -13.48
N VAL A 170 -2.95 4.90 -13.01
CA VAL A 170 -1.61 4.41 -13.30
C VAL A 170 -0.78 4.37 -12.02
N GLY A 171 0.11 3.40 -11.93
CA GLY A 171 1.04 3.25 -10.82
C GLY A 171 2.49 3.26 -11.30
N PHE A 172 3.42 3.43 -10.36
CA PHE A 172 4.85 3.42 -10.61
C PHE A 172 5.51 2.40 -9.71
N ASP A 173 6.25 1.46 -10.29
CA ASP A 173 7.04 0.50 -9.53
C ASP A 173 8.44 1.10 -9.24
N PRO A 174 8.76 1.47 -7.98
CA PRO A 174 10.05 2.05 -7.64
C PRO A 174 11.22 1.06 -7.76
N THR A 175 10.93 -0.24 -7.86
CA THR A 175 11.96 -1.29 -7.98
C THR A 175 12.49 -1.39 -9.40
N THR A 176 11.59 -1.32 -10.38
CA THR A 176 11.91 -1.40 -11.82
C THR A 176 12.08 -0.03 -12.46
N GLY A 177 11.46 1.00 -11.88
CA GLY A 177 11.38 2.34 -12.45
C GLY A 177 10.36 2.45 -13.59
N GLU A 178 9.44 1.49 -13.71
CA GLU A 178 8.45 1.44 -14.78
C GLU A 178 7.06 1.87 -14.29
N TRP A 179 6.33 2.58 -15.17
CA TRP A 179 4.92 2.86 -14.97
C TRP A 179 4.07 1.69 -15.46
N TYR A 180 2.97 1.42 -14.79
CA TYR A 180 1.99 0.41 -15.20
C TYR A 180 0.58 0.99 -15.21
N TYR A 181 -0.27 0.40 -16.07
CA TYR A 181 -1.65 0.79 -16.20
C TYR A 181 -2.53 -0.11 -15.34
N LEU A 182 -3.41 0.52 -14.54
CA LEU A 182 -4.34 -0.20 -13.68
C LEU A 182 -5.72 -0.34 -14.34
N THR A 183 -6.39 0.78 -14.57
CA THR A 183 -7.77 0.77 -15.11
C THR A 183 -8.19 2.15 -15.63
N MET A 184 -9.20 2.18 -16.50
CA MET A 184 -9.91 3.41 -16.87
C MET A 184 -10.86 3.82 -15.73
N ARG A 185 -11.01 5.12 -15.54
CA ARG A 185 -11.78 5.73 -14.44
C ARG A 185 -12.99 6.50 -14.97
N PRO A 186 -14.04 5.80 -15.48
CA PRO A 186 -15.26 6.47 -15.96
C PRO A 186 -16.04 7.14 -14.82
N ASP A 187 -15.76 6.77 -13.57
CA ASP A 187 -16.29 7.39 -12.36
C ASP A 187 -15.76 8.81 -12.11
N LYS A 188 -14.66 9.20 -12.78
CA LYS A 188 -14.00 10.49 -12.57
C LYS A 188 -14.26 11.45 -13.73
N ILE A 189 -14.42 12.72 -13.35
CA ILE A 189 -14.59 13.85 -14.28
C ILE A 189 -13.31 14.68 -14.44
N ALA A 190 -12.33 14.52 -13.55
CA ALA A 190 -11.06 15.25 -13.58
C ALA A 190 -9.92 14.34 -13.08
N PRO A 191 -8.70 14.47 -13.65
CA PRO A 191 -7.52 13.77 -13.16
C PRO A 191 -7.11 14.30 -11.77
N ASN A 192 -6.09 13.71 -11.16
CA ASN A 192 -5.53 14.28 -9.94
C ASN A 192 -4.96 15.68 -10.16
N HIS A 193 -4.99 16.49 -9.11
CA HIS A 193 -4.25 17.73 -9.06
C HIS A 193 -2.74 17.45 -8.95
N ILE A 194 -1.91 18.33 -9.51
CA ILE A 194 -0.45 18.18 -9.53
C ILE A 194 0.12 18.04 -8.11
N SER A 195 -0.46 18.73 -7.11
CA SER A 195 -0.04 18.59 -5.72
C SER A 195 -0.30 17.18 -5.16
N THR A 196 -1.42 16.55 -5.55
CA THR A 196 -1.70 15.15 -5.20
C THR A 196 -0.68 14.23 -5.85
N VAL A 197 -0.39 14.42 -7.14
CA VAL A 197 0.58 13.60 -7.87
C VAL A 197 1.97 13.70 -7.26
N LEU A 198 2.44 14.91 -6.97
CA LEU A 198 3.72 15.13 -6.30
C LEU A 198 3.75 14.52 -4.89
N GLY A 199 2.64 14.63 -4.15
CA GLY A 199 2.49 13.97 -2.84
C GLY A 199 2.59 12.46 -2.93
N THR A 200 1.94 11.85 -3.93
CA THR A 200 1.99 10.42 -4.21
C THR A 200 3.40 9.96 -4.60
N LEU A 201 4.11 10.71 -5.45
CA LEU A 201 5.49 10.40 -5.82
C LEU A 201 6.46 10.56 -4.64
N LEU A 202 6.24 11.55 -3.78
CA LEU A 202 7.01 11.70 -2.55
C LEU A 202 6.74 10.54 -1.58
N GLU A 203 5.49 10.11 -1.45
CA GLU A 203 5.12 8.92 -0.67
C GLU A 203 5.85 7.68 -1.19
N LEU A 204 5.90 7.46 -2.51
CA LEU A 204 6.68 6.37 -3.11
C LEU A 204 8.18 6.46 -2.79
N ALA A 205 8.75 7.67 -2.83
CA ALA A 205 10.18 7.88 -2.57
C ALA A 205 10.56 7.69 -1.09
N GLU A 206 9.65 7.98 -0.16
CA GLU A 206 9.88 7.89 1.30
C GLU A 206 9.34 6.60 1.92
N SER A 207 8.59 5.80 1.16
CA SER A 207 7.90 4.63 1.69
C SER A 207 8.85 3.50 2.06
N LEU A 208 8.39 2.70 3.02
CA LEU A 208 9.09 1.51 3.52
C LEU A 208 8.55 0.29 2.79
N THR A 209 9.43 -0.58 2.33
CA THR A 209 9.01 -1.88 1.81
C THR A 209 8.40 -2.73 2.92
N THR A 210 7.62 -3.75 2.55
CA THR A 210 7.03 -4.69 3.50
C THR A 210 8.12 -5.36 4.36
N GLU A 211 9.25 -5.72 3.77
CA GLU A 211 10.39 -6.39 4.41
C GLU A 211 11.12 -5.44 5.37
N GLU A 212 11.34 -4.19 4.96
CA GLU A 212 11.94 -3.18 5.83
C GLU A 212 11.03 -2.92 7.05
N LEU A 213 9.72 -2.79 6.81
CA LEU A 213 8.76 -2.59 7.90
C LEU A 213 8.76 -3.77 8.88
N ARG A 214 8.71 -5.01 8.37
CA ARG A 214 8.78 -6.24 9.20
C ARG A 214 10.06 -6.28 10.03
N TYR A 215 11.21 -5.99 9.42
CA TYR A 215 12.49 -5.95 10.14
C TYR A 215 12.45 -4.90 11.25
N ARG A 216 12.09 -3.65 10.94
CA ARG A 216 12.14 -2.56 11.93
C ARG A 216 11.15 -2.78 13.07
N MET A 217 10.00 -3.39 12.77
CA MET A 217 9.01 -3.71 13.79
C MET A 217 9.39 -4.89 14.69
N SER A 218 10.25 -5.81 14.23
CA SER A 218 10.76 -6.93 15.04
C SER A 218 11.83 -6.49 16.06
N VAL A 219 12.48 -5.34 15.84
CA VAL A 219 13.49 -4.79 16.78
C VAL A 219 12.87 -4.59 18.17
N PRO A 220 13.40 -5.21 19.24
CA PRO A 220 12.87 -5.07 20.60
C PRO A 220 12.88 -3.62 21.10
N PRO A 221 11.98 -3.25 22.04
CA PRO A 221 12.03 -1.94 22.69
C PRO A 221 13.37 -1.73 23.41
N GLY A 222 13.95 -0.53 23.29
CA GLY A 222 15.26 -0.20 23.90
C GLY A 222 16.47 -0.60 23.06
N THR A 223 16.28 -1.36 21.98
CA THR A 223 17.33 -1.70 21.02
C THR A 223 17.39 -0.67 19.90
N ARG A 224 18.61 -0.35 19.42
CA ARG A 224 18.81 0.55 18.29
C ARG A 224 18.40 -0.12 16.98
N ASP A 225 17.71 0.61 16.12
CA ASP A 225 17.46 0.21 14.73
C ASP A 225 18.79 0.17 13.94
N THR A 226 19.13 -1.01 13.43
CA THR A 226 20.33 -1.27 12.64
C THR A 226 20.04 -1.68 11.19
N TYR A 227 18.80 -1.56 10.70
CA TYR A 227 18.39 -2.06 9.37
C TYR A 227 19.36 -1.67 8.26
N ARG A 228 19.63 -0.36 8.13
CA ARG A 228 20.54 0.17 7.10
C ARG A 228 21.98 -0.31 7.22
N LYS A 229 22.44 -0.63 8.44
CA LYS A 229 23.79 -1.15 8.69
C LYS A 229 23.86 -2.62 8.28
N ASP A 230 22.84 -3.39 8.68
CA ASP A 230 22.80 -4.83 8.46
C ASP A 230 22.60 -5.17 6.99
N VAL A 231 21.71 -4.46 6.29
CA VAL A 231 21.55 -4.58 4.83
C VAL A 231 22.85 -4.28 4.10
N ARG A 232 23.55 -3.20 4.45
CA ARG A 232 24.85 -2.87 3.85
C ARG A 232 25.91 -3.94 4.15
N GLY A 233 25.89 -4.53 5.35
CA GLY A 233 26.76 -5.64 5.72
C GLY A 233 26.51 -6.87 4.84
N MET A 234 25.24 -7.28 4.70
CA MET A 234 24.85 -8.42 3.87
C MET A 234 25.18 -8.21 2.38
N GLN A 235 24.94 -7.02 1.84
CA GLN A 235 25.30 -6.69 0.46
C GLN A 235 26.81 -6.82 0.21
N ARG A 236 27.65 -6.38 1.15
CA ARG A 236 29.12 -6.56 1.06
C ARG A 236 29.50 -8.04 1.05
N GLN A 237 28.89 -8.83 1.94
CA GLN A 237 29.15 -10.28 2.00
C GLN A 237 28.76 -10.99 0.71
N LEU A 238 27.63 -10.62 0.10
CA LEU A 238 27.19 -11.16 -1.20
C LEU A 238 28.19 -10.82 -2.32
N LEU A 239 28.69 -9.58 -2.35
CA LEU A 239 29.69 -9.16 -3.33
C LEU A 239 31.00 -9.94 -3.17
N ASP A 240 31.46 -10.12 -1.93
CA ASP A 240 32.69 -10.89 -1.64
C ASP A 240 32.53 -12.36 -2.01
N HIS A 241 31.37 -12.95 -1.77
CA HIS A 241 31.04 -14.30 -2.21
C HIS A 241 31.13 -14.42 -3.75
N GLN A 242 30.53 -13.48 -4.49
CA GLN A 242 30.55 -13.50 -5.95
C GLN A 242 31.98 -13.32 -6.51
N ARG A 243 32.78 -12.44 -5.90
CA ARG A 243 34.19 -12.25 -6.28
C ARG A 243 35.01 -13.54 -6.13
N ARG A 244 34.84 -14.25 -5.00
CA ARG A 244 35.51 -15.54 -4.76
C ARG A 244 35.09 -16.59 -5.80
N LYS A 245 33.80 -16.67 -6.13
CA LYS A 245 33.28 -17.60 -7.14
C LYS A 245 33.86 -17.34 -8.54
N ASN A 246 34.03 -16.08 -8.93
CA ASN A 246 34.62 -15.72 -10.22
C ASN A 246 36.12 -16.06 -10.27
N GLN A 247 36.84 -15.85 -9.16
CA GLN A 247 38.26 -16.21 -9.07
C GLN A 247 38.48 -17.72 -9.20
N SER A 248 37.64 -18.54 -8.57
CA SER A 248 37.74 -20.00 -8.70
C SER A 248 37.45 -20.49 -10.12
N HIS A 249 36.48 -19.91 -10.82
CA HIS A 249 36.20 -20.22 -12.23
C HIS A 249 37.37 -19.86 -13.15
N GLN A 250 38.01 -18.70 -12.95
CA GLN A 250 39.18 -18.29 -13.73
C GLN A 250 40.38 -19.21 -13.50
N GLN A 251 40.57 -19.70 -12.27
CA GLN A 251 41.63 -20.66 -11.97
C GLN A 251 41.39 -22.03 -12.64
N GLN A 252 40.14 -22.52 -12.65
CA GLN A 252 39.78 -23.76 -13.34
C GLN A 252 39.93 -23.66 -14.87
N GLN A 253 39.55 -22.54 -15.49
CA GLN A 253 39.74 -22.33 -16.93
C GLN A 253 41.22 -22.27 -17.34
N ARG A 254 42.08 -21.70 -16.49
CA ARG A 254 43.54 -21.65 -16.70
C ARG A 254 44.22 -23.02 -16.57
N GLN A 255 43.64 -23.94 -15.80
CA GLN A 255 44.14 -25.32 -15.66
C GLN A 255 43.73 -26.21 -16.83
N HIS A 256 42.62 -25.92 -17.52
CA HIS A 256 42.19 -26.68 -18.71
C HIS A 256 42.84 -26.23 -20.03
N HIS A 257 43.50 -25.07 -20.05
CA HIS A 257 44.26 -24.56 -21.22
C HIS A 257 45.78 -24.82 -21.12
N ARG A 258 46.21 -25.61 -20.14
CA ARG A 258 47.57 -26.15 -20.02
C ARG A 258 47.51 -27.66 -20.22
#